data_AF-A0AAU7YMD7-F1
#
_entry.id   AF-A0AAU7YMD7-F1
#
_cell.length_a   1.000
_cell.length_b   1.000
_cell.length_c   1.000
_cell.angle_alpha   90.00
_cell.angle_beta   90.00
_cell.angle_gamma   90.00
#
_symmetry.space_group_name_H-M   'P 1'
#
loop_
_entity.id
_entity.type
_entity.pdbx_description
1 polymer ?
#
loop_
_entity_poly.entity_id
_entity_poly.type
_entity_poly.pdbx_seq_one_letter_code
_entity_poly.pdbx_strand_id
1 'polypeptide(L)'
;MPNKSEINRELVRAFNVVLHYNDAIATNLVVEKGSYKDHIVISFDKNMNKEQCMNYLNKLKGSIVNVFYNGDEDTQYNFAKLSFDMNSFPFKCDKKFLEKDIKGKYKFSMPIDNKVVFNLKCLLANEFAANAKRALIKEYDEEYVVEHGGCEEIEVKDKKTYLYAIDFDLDDKKLQDHFKNSLLSEIGKHTKCPKESLEIKDNEIYIKSNIFDEIEFINSIVRNTSMVEYRIFEVSNSDDLPSVDRKFSLVDLFCKAGTLVNTIMRVPCSDAIRPKFVTKGEKSILIPGSNYGSDKLIILKREEADHLNKIFGMDVLNNMEDYIDDDARSDLKLTGEGIYAIDCADRDITYCVMNKVIESSVINKDHKLSIDPARVPAMKPQTLAPSEEKVGTDGPSADSGFGGSPKNSAIGKSHTGNSSKFLRPDYYGEGKGGGDASAKDSGFGHSSARSSARSSFNKPKTIFNQSSISQPDQSSSKKRTSTCCIL
;
A
#
# COMPACT_ATOMS: atom_id res chain seq x y z
N MET A 1 -23.60 11.42 2.19
CA MET A 1 -22.86 10.18 2.51
C MET A 1 -21.66 10.13 1.59
N PRO A 2 -20.47 9.75 2.06
CA PRO A 2 -19.32 9.53 1.19
C PRO A 2 -19.63 8.48 0.12
N ASN A 3 -18.99 8.58 -1.03
CA ASN A 3 -19.08 7.56 -2.07
C ASN A 3 -18.43 6.27 -1.53
N LYS A 4 -19.20 5.17 -1.46
CA LYS A 4 -18.68 3.88 -0.96
C LYS A 4 -17.42 3.42 -1.70
N SER A 5 -17.28 3.76 -2.98
CA SER A 5 -16.09 3.43 -3.78
C SER A 5 -14.84 4.21 -3.36
N GLU A 6 -14.99 5.42 -2.84
CA GLU A 6 -13.87 6.24 -2.34
C GLU A 6 -13.41 5.74 -0.97
N ILE A 7 -14.34 5.41 -0.06
CA ILE A 7 -13.99 4.74 1.22
C ILE A 7 -13.28 3.40 0.94
N ASN A 8 -13.79 2.58 0.02
CA ASN A 8 -13.15 1.32 -0.37
C ASN A 8 -11.71 1.54 -0.88
N ARG A 9 -11.48 2.59 -1.68
CA ARG A 9 -10.15 2.96 -2.19
C ARG A 9 -9.20 3.34 -1.07
N GLU A 10 -9.60 4.22 -0.17
CA GLU A 10 -8.74 4.65 0.93
C GLU A 10 -8.50 3.54 1.97
N LEU A 11 -9.49 2.66 2.24
CA LEU A 11 -9.27 1.47 3.08
C LEU A 11 -8.25 0.50 2.47
N VAL A 12 -8.30 0.27 1.16
CA VAL A 12 -7.31 -0.59 0.47
C VAL A 12 -5.93 0.06 0.42
N ARG A 13 -5.85 1.39 0.27
CA ARG A 13 -4.58 2.14 0.39
C ARG A 13 -4.00 2.06 1.80
N ALA A 14 -4.83 2.23 2.83
CA ALA A 14 -4.43 2.08 4.23
C ALA A 14 -3.94 0.65 4.51
N PHE A 15 -4.66 -0.37 4.02
CA PHE A 15 -4.25 -1.77 4.12
C PHE A 15 -2.88 -2.04 3.50
N ASN A 16 -2.62 -1.55 2.28
CA ASN A 16 -1.31 -1.68 1.66
C ASN A 16 -0.22 -1.03 2.54
N VAL A 17 -0.41 0.25 2.90
CA VAL A 17 0.61 1.05 3.60
C VAL A 17 0.89 0.53 5.00
N VAL A 18 -0.09 -0.01 5.74
CA VAL A 18 0.13 -0.63 7.06
C VAL A 18 0.90 -1.95 6.97
N LEU A 19 0.63 -2.79 5.97
CA LEU A 19 1.39 -4.03 5.77
C LEU A 19 2.80 -3.78 5.24
N HIS A 20 2.98 -2.73 4.46
CA HIS A 20 4.29 -2.21 4.08
C HIS A 20 5.04 -1.71 5.33
N TYR A 21 4.42 -0.88 6.18
CA TYR A 21 5.04 -0.29 7.37
C TYR A 21 5.51 -1.29 8.43
N ASN A 22 4.83 -2.42 8.55
CA ASN A 22 5.24 -3.51 9.43
C ASN A 22 6.16 -4.54 8.73
N ASP A 23 6.70 -4.23 7.54
CA ASP A 23 7.50 -5.11 6.67
C ASP A 23 6.88 -6.52 6.45
N ALA A 24 5.55 -6.61 6.53
CA ALA A 24 4.83 -7.88 6.65
C ALA A 24 4.84 -8.69 5.35
N ILE A 25 4.49 -8.03 4.24
CA ILE A 25 4.52 -8.56 2.87
C ILE A 25 4.31 -7.42 1.86
N ALA A 26 5.00 -7.49 0.72
CA ALA A 26 4.78 -6.52 -0.35
C ALA A 26 3.37 -6.65 -0.93
N THR A 27 2.65 -5.53 -1.04
CA THR A 27 1.26 -5.48 -1.54
C THR A 27 1.08 -4.46 -2.65
N ASN A 28 0.28 -4.82 -3.66
CA ASN A 28 -0.11 -3.98 -4.81
C ASN A 28 -1.63 -3.89 -4.98
N LEU A 29 -2.42 -3.97 -3.90
CA LEU A 29 -3.87 -4.04 -4.01
C LEU A 29 -4.40 -2.72 -4.58
N VAL A 30 -5.24 -2.83 -5.61
CA VAL A 30 -5.98 -1.69 -6.18
C VAL A 30 -7.48 -1.97 -6.18
N VAL A 31 -8.29 -0.91 -6.24
CA VAL A 31 -9.74 -1.02 -6.36
C VAL A 31 -10.17 -0.76 -7.79
N GLU A 32 -10.76 -1.76 -8.44
CA GLU A 32 -11.37 -1.65 -9.76
C GLU A 32 -12.90 -1.70 -9.65
N LYS A 33 -13.60 -1.00 -10.56
CA LYS A 33 -15.06 -1.09 -10.64
C LYS A 33 -15.45 -2.37 -11.37
N GLY A 34 -16.07 -3.31 -10.67
CA GLY A 34 -16.79 -4.42 -11.28
C GLY A 34 -18.17 -3.99 -11.80
N SER A 35 -18.91 -4.91 -12.40
CA SER A 35 -20.23 -4.64 -12.98
C SER A 35 -21.31 -4.28 -11.95
N TYR A 36 -21.18 -4.76 -10.71
CA TYR A 36 -22.18 -4.58 -9.63
C TYR A 36 -21.61 -4.08 -8.29
N LYS A 37 -20.29 -4.22 -8.10
CA LYS A 37 -19.55 -3.83 -6.89
C LYS A 37 -18.13 -3.44 -7.27
N ASP A 38 -17.44 -2.70 -6.40
CA ASP A 38 -15.98 -2.61 -6.50
C ASP A 38 -15.33 -3.96 -6.20
N HIS A 39 -14.13 -4.19 -6.76
CA HIS A 39 -13.31 -5.38 -6.53
C HIS A 39 -11.93 -4.97 -5.98
N ILE A 40 -11.42 -5.72 -5.01
CA ILE A 40 -9.98 -5.74 -4.70
C ILE A 40 -9.29 -6.52 -5.81
N VAL A 41 -8.19 -5.98 -6.31
CA VAL A 41 -7.37 -6.58 -7.36
C VAL A 41 -5.92 -6.67 -6.90
N ILE A 42 -5.36 -7.88 -6.98
CA ILE A 42 -3.93 -8.16 -6.86
C ILE A 42 -3.44 -8.63 -8.23
N SER A 43 -2.37 -8.01 -8.72
CA SER A 43 -1.84 -8.25 -10.06
C SER A 43 -0.48 -8.94 -10.00
N PHE A 44 -0.29 -10.02 -10.75
CA PHE A 44 0.94 -10.82 -10.73
C PHE A 44 1.78 -10.59 -11.99
N ASP A 45 3.09 -10.81 -11.87
CA ASP A 45 4.00 -10.76 -12.99
C ASP A 45 3.65 -11.83 -14.04
N LYS A 46 3.94 -11.54 -15.31
CA LYS A 46 3.65 -12.42 -16.45
C LYS A 46 4.31 -13.80 -16.34
N ASN A 47 5.41 -13.90 -15.59
CA ASN A 47 6.17 -15.15 -15.44
C ASN A 47 5.68 -16.00 -14.24
N MET A 48 4.75 -15.50 -13.42
CA MET A 48 4.19 -16.28 -12.33
C MET A 48 3.15 -17.29 -12.84
N ASN A 49 3.28 -18.54 -12.40
CA ASN A 49 2.28 -19.58 -12.63
C ASN A 49 1.17 -19.57 -11.56
N LYS A 50 0.13 -20.40 -11.73
CA LYS A 50 -1.04 -20.42 -10.84
C LYS A 50 -0.68 -20.80 -9.39
N GLU A 51 0.29 -21.68 -9.22
CA GLU A 51 0.75 -22.15 -7.91
C GLU A 51 1.52 -21.06 -7.17
N GLN A 52 2.43 -20.36 -7.85
CA GLN A 52 3.16 -19.21 -7.30
C GLN A 52 2.20 -18.08 -6.88
N CYS A 53 1.17 -17.79 -7.68
CA CYS A 53 0.14 -16.80 -7.32
C CYS A 53 -0.63 -17.22 -6.06
N MET A 54 -1.03 -18.50 -5.96
CA MET A 54 -1.71 -19.02 -4.76
C MET A 54 -0.78 -19.08 -3.54
N ASN A 55 0.52 -19.35 -3.72
CA ASN A 55 1.52 -19.32 -2.66
C ASN A 55 1.62 -17.90 -2.07
N TYR A 56 1.71 -16.86 -2.90
CA TYR A 56 1.64 -15.48 -2.42
C TYR A 56 0.37 -15.20 -1.61
N LEU A 57 -0.81 -15.57 -2.12
CA LEU A 57 -2.09 -15.36 -1.41
C LEU A 57 -2.14 -16.13 -0.08
N ASN A 58 -1.52 -17.32 0.00
CA ASN A 58 -1.39 -18.09 1.23
C ASN A 58 -0.36 -17.51 2.21
N LYS A 59 0.68 -16.80 1.74
CA LYS A 59 1.60 -16.06 2.62
C LYS A 59 0.98 -14.76 3.13
N LEU A 60 0.20 -14.05 2.31
CA LEU A 60 -0.51 -12.82 2.71
C LEU A 60 -1.31 -13.01 4.00
N LYS A 61 -2.08 -14.10 4.12
CA LYS A 61 -2.83 -14.41 5.36
C LYS A 61 -1.90 -14.60 6.58
N GLY A 62 -0.77 -15.30 6.45
CA GLY A 62 0.16 -15.55 7.55
C GLY A 62 0.92 -14.29 7.96
N SER A 63 1.45 -13.54 7.00
CA SER A 63 2.12 -12.25 7.22
C SER A 63 1.25 -11.28 8.04
N ILE A 64 -0.05 -11.20 7.77
CA ILE A 64 -0.96 -10.29 8.49
C ILE A 64 -1.12 -10.69 9.95
N VAL A 65 -1.19 -11.99 10.25
CA VAL A 65 -1.32 -12.47 11.62
C VAL A 65 0.01 -12.24 12.38
N ASN A 66 1.15 -12.47 11.71
CA ASN A 66 2.49 -12.25 12.28
C ASN A 66 2.78 -10.79 12.68
N VAL A 67 2.06 -9.79 12.14
CA VAL A 67 2.25 -8.38 12.54
C VAL A 67 1.76 -8.12 13.96
N PHE A 68 0.65 -8.75 14.36
CA PHE A 68 -0.06 -8.42 15.59
C PHE A 68 0.07 -9.49 16.67
N TYR A 69 0.40 -10.73 16.30
CA TYR A 69 0.33 -11.90 17.17
C TYR A 69 1.64 -12.68 17.21
N ASN A 70 2.16 -12.87 18.42
CA ASN A 70 3.29 -13.76 18.69
C ASN A 70 2.82 -15.21 18.90
N GLY A 71 3.70 -16.18 18.65
CA GLY A 71 3.45 -17.61 18.87
C GLY A 71 3.63 -18.47 17.62
N ASP A 72 3.18 -19.72 17.70
CA ASP A 72 3.06 -20.63 16.55
C ASP A 72 1.83 -20.30 15.67
N GLU A 73 1.77 -20.85 14.45
CA GLU A 73 0.69 -20.54 13.48
C GLU A 73 -0.72 -20.86 14.04
N ASP A 74 -0.91 -21.95 14.80
CA ASP A 74 -2.24 -22.28 15.33
C ASP A 74 -2.68 -21.31 16.42
N THR A 75 -1.78 -20.97 17.36
CA THR A 75 -2.00 -19.95 18.40
C THR A 75 -2.32 -18.59 17.78
N GLN A 76 -1.49 -18.15 16.85
CA GLN A 76 -1.65 -16.93 16.07
C GLN A 76 -3.00 -16.85 15.33
N TYR A 77 -3.39 -17.92 14.62
CA TYR A 77 -4.69 -17.98 13.94
C TYR A 77 -5.88 -18.03 14.91
N ASN A 78 -5.70 -18.48 16.15
CA ASN A 78 -6.74 -18.44 17.17
C ASN A 78 -6.97 -17.01 17.67
N PHE A 79 -5.93 -16.24 17.94
CA PHE A 79 -6.08 -14.81 18.28
C PHE A 79 -6.69 -14.00 17.15
N ALA A 80 -6.28 -14.23 15.89
CA ALA A 80 -6.86 -13.53 14.73
C ALA A 80 -8.39 -13.71 14.60
N LYS A 81 -8.97 -14.84 15.04
CA LYS A 81 -10.43 -15.09 15.00
C LYS A 81 -11.22 -14.14 15.91
N LEU A 82 -10.60 -13.66 16.99
CA LEU A 82 -11.24 -12.79 17.99
C LEU A 82 -11.72 -11.49 17.34
N SER A 83 -10.84 -10.85 16.56
CA SER A 83 -11.16 -9.65 15.77
C SER A 83 -11.74 -9.98 14.39
N PHE A 84 -11.00 -10.70 13.54
CA PHE A 84 -11.29 -10.79 12.10
C PHE A 84 -12.41 -11.80 11.72
N ASP A 85 -12.95 -11.67 10.52
CA ASP A 85 -13.75 -12.70 9.85
C ASP A 85 -12.83 -13.57 8.97
N MET A 86 -12.41 -14.72 9.51
CA MET A 86 -11.52 -15.66 8.82
C MET A 86 -12.15 -16.30 7.56
N ASN A 87 -13.45 -16.10 7.32
CA ASN A 87 -14.13 -16.56 6.10
C ASN A 87 -14.16 -15.52 4.98
N SER A 88 -13.44 -14.40 5.12
CA SER A 88 -13.38 -13.30 4.16
C SER A 88 -11.93 -12.95 3.79
N PHE A 89 -11.74 -12.07 2.80
CA PHE A 89 -10.44 -11.47 2.50
C PHE A 89 -9.89 -10.76 3.75
N PRO A 90 -8.60 -10.85 4.09
CA PRO A 90 -7.50 -11.50 3.35
C PRO A 90 -7.33 -13.00 3.63
N PHE A 91 -8.01 -13.56 4.64
CA PHE A 91 -7.81 -14.94 5.11
C PHE A 91 -8.37 -16.01 4.17
N LYS A 92 -9.42 -15.69 3.40
CA LYS A 92 -10.06 -16.60 2.43
C LYS A 92 -9.90 -16.13 0.98
N CYS A 93 -8.74 -16.44 0.40
CA CYS A 93 -8.44 -16.15 -1.01
C CYS A 93 -8.80 -17.34 -1.92
N ASP A 94 -10.07 -17.39 -2.37
CA ASP A 94 -10.60 -18.53 -3.13
C ASP A 94 -10.06 -18.60 -4.58
N LYS A 95 -9.57 -19.77 -5.01
CA LYS A 95 -8.85 -20.00 -6.29
C LYS A 95 -9.68 -19.67 -7.54
N LYS A 96 -11.01 -19.58 -7.41
CA LYS A 96 -11.93 -19.14 -8.47
C LYS A 96 -11.78 -17.67 -8.85
N PHE A 97 -11.30 -16.84 -7.93
CA PHE A 97 -11.05 -15.41 -8.16
C PHE A 97 -9.68 -15.14 -8.82
N LEU A 98 -8.86 -16.18 -9.04
CA LEU A 98 -7.57 -16.10 -9.73
C LEU A 98 -7.75 -16.42 -11.22
N GLU A 99 -7.91 -15.37 -12.00
CA GLU A 99 -8.20 -15.37 -13.44
C GLU A 99 -6.94 -15.03 -14.26
N LYS A 100 -7.01 -15.25 -15.58
CA LYS A 100 -6.01 -14.74 -16.53
C LYS A 100 -6.58 -13.57 -17.30
N ASP A 101 -5.77 -12.53 -17.51
CA ASP A 101 -6.08 -11.47 -18.46
C ASP A 101 -5.90 -11.94 -19.93
N ILE A 102 -6.27 -11.08 -20.87
CA ILE A 102 -6.16 -11.32 -22.33
C ILE A 102 -4.70 -11.58 -22.75
N LYS A 103 -3.72 -11.09 -21.98
CA LYS A 103 -2.27 -11.27 -22.21
C LYS A 103 -1.72 -12.50 -21.49
N GLY A 104 -2.58 -13.30 -20.85
CA GLY A 104 -2.24 -14.52 -20.12
C GLY A 104 -1.64 -14.31 -18.73
N LYS A 105 -1.53 -13.06 -18.24
CA LYS A 105 -1.06 -12.73 -16.89
C LYS A 105 -2.12 -13.12 -15.85
N TYR A 106 -1.70 -13.63 -14.69
CA TYR A 106 -2.64 -13.88 -13.61
C TYR A 106 -3.03 -12.60 -12.87
N LYS A 107 -4.30 -12.54 -12.46
CA LYS A 107 -4.87 -11.48 -11.64
C LYS A 107 -5.86 -12.10 -10.67
N PHE A 108 -5.75 -11.76 -9.40
CA PHE A 108 -6.74 -12.11 -8.40
C PHE A 108 -7.72 -10.95 -8.25
N SER A 109 -9.02 -11.20 -8.44
CA SER A 109 -10.06 -10.17 -8.36
C SER A 109 -11.26 -10.67 -7.56
N MET A 110 -11.56 -10.01 -6.44
CA MET A 110 -12.66 -10.40 -5.55
C MET A 110 -13.56 -9.20 -5.22
N PRO A 111 -14.91 -9.36 -5.28
CA PRO A 111 -15.84 -8.31 -4.90
C PRO A 111 -15.65 -7.82 -3.46
N ILE A 112 -15.74 -6.50 -3.26
CA ILE A 112 -15.75 -5.88 -1.94
C ILE A 112 -17.18 -5.97 -1.38
N ASP A 113 -17.37 -6.78 -0.34
CA ASP A 113 -18.59 -6.83 0.46
C ASP A 113 -18.35 -6.33 1.89
N ASN A 114 -19.38 -6.38 2.73
CA ASN A 114 -19.31 -5.88 4.10
C ASN A 114 -18.29 -6.65 4.97
N LYS A 115 -18.02 -7.93 4.68
CA LYS A 115 -17.03 -8.75 5.42
C LYS A 115 -15.61 -8.40 4.98
N VAL A 116 -15.42 -8.08 3.70
CA VAL A 116 -14.15 -7.54 3.19
C VAL A 116 -13.87 -6.19 3.85
N VAL A 117 -14.83 -5.26 3.82
CA VAL A 117 -14.72 -3.94 4.48
C VAL A 117 -14.45 -4.08 5.98
N PHE A 118 -15.15 -4.99 6.66
CA PHE A 118 -14.91 -5.29 8.08
C PHE A 118 -13.45 -5.69 8.35
N ASN A 119 -12.90 -6.65 7.60
CA ASN A 119 -11.51 -7.08 7.78
C ASN A 119 -10.48 -5.99 7.45
N LEU A 120 -10.72 -5.14 6.44
CA LEU A 120 -9.86 -3.98 6.17
C LEU A 120 -9.84 -3.02 7.36
N LYS A 121 -11.01 -2.78 7.99
CA LYS A 121 -11.14 -1.95 9.19
C LYS A 121 -10.51 -2.61 10.43
N CYS A 122 -10.64 -3.92 10.61
CA CYS A 122 -10.00 -4.66 11.69
C CYS A 122 -8.47 -4.57 11.62
N LEU A 123 -7.85 -4.55 10.43
CA LEU A 123 -6.41 -4.35 10.30
C LEU A 123 -5.98 -3.02 10.96
N LEU A 124 -6.70 -1.93 10.65
CA LEU A 124 -6.40 -0.60 11.18
C LEU A 124 -6.69 -0.50 12.70
N ALA A 125 -7.72 -1.19 13.19
CA ALA A 125 -8.01 -1.27 14.63
C ALA A 125 -6.91 -2.04 15.38
N ASN A 126 -6.42 -3.14 14.82
CA ASN A 126 -5.32 -3.94 15.40
C ASN A 126 -3.99 -3.18 15.36
N GLU A 127 -3.71 -2.40 14.30
CA GLU A 127 -2.55 -1.51 14.26
C GLU A 127 -2.57 -0.48 15.41
N PHE A 128 -3.70 0.21 15.62
CA PHE A 128 -3.80 1.15 16.75
C PHE A 128 -3.68 0.45 18.11
N ALA A 129 -4.31 -0.72 18.29
CA ALA A 129 -4.21 -1.49 19.51
C ALA A 129 -2.77 -1.99 19.78
N ALA A 130 -2.06 -2.46 18.74
CA ALA A 130 -0.67 -2.90 18.86
C ALA A 130 0.28 -1.75 19.20
N ASN A 131 0.08 -0.55 18.63
CA ASN A 131 0.83 0.65 19.04
C ASN A 131 0.57 1.01 20.51
N ALA A 132 -0.69 0.95 20.97
CA ALA A 132 -1.05 1.21 22.36
C ALA A 132 -0.49 0.14 23.34
N LYS A 133 -0.48 -1.15 22.95
CA LYS A 133 0.19 -2.23 23.69
C LYS A 133 1.70 -2.00 23.81
N ARG A 134 2.36 -1.63 22.69
CA ARG A 134 3.80 -1.30 22.69
C ARG A 134 4.13 -0.10 23.57
N ALA A 135 3.25 0.90 23.65
CA ALA A 135 3.40 2.02 24.59
C ALA A 135 3.26 1.57 26.07
N LEU A 136 2.26 0.72 26.37
CA LEU A 136 2.04 0.17 27.71
C LEU A 136 3.25 -0.64 28.20
N ILE A 137 3.75 -1.57 27.39
CA ILE A 137 4.94 -2.39 27.69
C ILE A 137 6.17 -1.50 27.93
N LYS A 138 6.33 -0.42 27.16
CA LYS A 138 7.45 0.52 27.34
C LYS A 138 7.40 1.31 28.65
N GLU A 139 6.22 1.54 29.23
CA GLU A 139 6.07 2.25 30.52
C GLU A 139 6.16 1.31 31.72
N TYR A 140 5.67 0.06 31.60
CA TYR A 140 5.49 -0.86 32.73
C TYR A 140 6.41 -2.08 32.74
N ASP A 141 7.12 -2.36 31.64
CA ASP A 141 7.80 -3.64 31.34
C ASP A 141 6.83 -4.81 31.03
N GLU A 142 7.28 -5.75 30.19
CA GLU A 142 6.46 -6.86 29.70
C GLU A 142 6.10 -7.84 30.82
N GLU A 143 7.06 -8.14 31.71
CA GLU A 143 6.86 -9.04 32.85
C GLU A 143 5.77 -8.51 33.80
N TYR A 144 5.79 -7.21 34.12
CA TYR A 144 4.77 -6.58 34.96
C TYR A 144 3.37 -6.68 34.33
N VAL A 145 3.24 -6.36 33.04
CA VAL A 145 1.98 -6.44 32.31
C VAL A 145 1.46 -7.87 32.33
N VAL A 146 2.29 -8.87 32.04
CA VAL A 146 1.88 -10.29 32.06
C VAL A 146 1.51 -10.78 33.46
N GLU A 147 2.26 -10.41 34.50
CA GLU A 147 2.01 -10.86 35.88
C GLU A 147 0.73 -10.28 36.49
N HIS A 148 0.37 -9.03 36.14
CA HIS A 148 -0.77 -8.31 36.71
C HIS A 148 -2.06 -8.45 35.85
N GLY A 149 -2.21 -9.57 35.13
CA GLY A 149 -3.42 -9.88 34.36
C GLY A 149 -3.60 -9.00 33.12
N GLY A 150 -2.49 -8.61 32.48
CA GLY A 150 -2.48 -7.58 31.45
C GLY A 150 -3.15 -7.97 30.13
N CYS A 151 -4.27 -7.29 29.86
CA CYS A 151 -4.73 -6.92 28.53
C CYS A 151 -4.98 -8.11 27.56
N GLU A 152 -5.85 -9.04 27.97
CA GLU A 152 -6.26 -10.20 27.15
C GLU A 152 -7.16 -9.75 25.98
N GLU A 153 -6.84 -10.15 24.75
CA GLU A 153 -7.76 -9.95 23.62
C GLU A 153 -8.96 -10.87 23.74
N ILE A 154 -10.16 -10.34 23.55
CA ILE A 154 -11.42 -11.09 23.69
C ILE A 154 -12.22 -11.10 22.38
N GLU A 155 -13.07 -12.10 22.21
CA GLU A 155 -13.86 -12.24 20.99
C GLU A 155 -14.83 -11.05 20.80
N VAL A 156 -14.74 -10.39 19.65
CA VAL A 156 -15.69 -9.36 19.24
C VAL A 156 -17.03 -10.02 18.86
N LYS A 157 -17.90 -10.22 19.86
CA LYS A 157 -19.23 -10.85 19.70
C LYS A 157 -20.14 -10.04 18.78
N ASP A 158 -20.12 -8.70 18.88
CA ASP A 158 -20.85 -7.80 17.98
C ASP A 158 -19.93 -7.16 16.93
N LYS A 159 -19.63 -7.94 15.88
CA LYS A 159 -18.87 -7.51 14.70
C LYS A 159 -19.58 -6.45 13.83
N LYS A 160 -20.81 -6.02 14.18
CA LYS A 160 -21.43 -4.84 13.54
C LYS A 160 -21.02 -3.55 14.23
N THR A 161 -20.90 -3.57 15.55
CA THR A 161 -20.64 -2.37 16.37
C THR A 161 -19.16 -2.16 16.68
N TYR A 162 -18.37 -3.23 16.76
CA TYR A 162 -16.94 -3.17 17.15
C TYR A 162 -16.03 -3.92 16.18
N LEU A 163 -14.72 -3.59 16.20
CA LEU A 163 -13.67 -4.17 15.34
C LEU A 163 -12.59 -4.94 16.11
N TYR A 164 -12.44 -4.61 17.39
CA TYR A 164 -11.41 -5.09 18.29
C TYR A 164 -11.93 -4.91 19.73
N ALA A 165 -11.58 -5.84 20.61
CA ALA A 165 -11.96 -5.82 22.02
C ALA A 165 -10.83 -6.42 22.87
N ILE A 166 -10.61 -5.84 24.06
CA ILE A 166 -9.56 -6.23 25.00
C ILE A 166 -10.08 -6.07 26.43
N ASP A 167 -9.82 -7.06 27.28
CA ASP A 167 -10.21 -7.09 28.69
C ASP A 167 -9.00 -6.86 29.60
N PHE A 168 -9.25 -6.36 30.80
CA PHE A 168 -8.24 -6.08 31.83
C PHE A 168 -8.69 -6.70 33.16
N ASP A 169 -7.75 -7.10 34.02
CA ASP A 169 -8.12 -7.59 35.35
C ASP A 169 -8.76 -6.48 36.21
N LEU A 170 -9.71 -6.84 37.07
CA LEU A 170 -10.52 -5.93 37.91
C LEU A 170 -9.68 -5.06 38.84
N ASP A 171 -8.52 -5.56 39.25
CA ASP A 171 -7.64 -4.90 40.20
C ASP A 171 -6.66 -3.90 39.53
N ASP A 172 -6.53 -3.87 38.19
CA ASP A 172 -5.60 -2.99 37.48
C ASP A 172 -6.25 -2.01 36.47
N LYS A 173 -7.02 -1.07 37.04
CA LYS A 173 -7.51 0.11 36.31
C LYS A 173 -6.40 1.00 35.75
N LYS A 174 -5.17 0.90 36.26
CA LYS A 174 -4.05 1.75 35.85
C LYS A 174 -3.54 1.33 34.48
N LEU A 175 -3.40 0.02 34.23
CA LEU A 175 -3.11 -0.52 32.90
C LEU A 175 -4.25 -0.21 31.92
N GLN A 176 -5.52 -0.35 32.34
CA GLN A 176 -6.68 -0.01 31.51
C GLN A 176 -6.68 1.46 31.08
N ASP A 177 -6.55 2.41 32.02
CA ASP A 177 -6.54 3.84 31.72
C ASP A 177 -5.28 4.25 30.93
N HIS A 178 -4.11 3.67 31.19
CA HIS A 178 -2.93 3.93 30.37
C HIS A 178 -3.16 3.46 28.93
N PHE A 179 -3.60 2.20 28.71
CA PHE A 179 -3.85 1.67 27.37
C PHE A 179 -4.88 2.52 26.60
N LYS A 180 -5.99 2.88 27.25
CA LYS A 180 -7.01 3.80 26.72
C LYS A 180 -6.43 5.15 26.31
N ASN A 181 -5.62 5.78 27.17
CA ASN A 181 -5.03 7.08 26.89
C ASN A 181 -4.02 7.01 25.73
N SER A 182 -3.20 5.96 25.68
CA SER A 182 -2.29 5.68 24.57
C SER A 182 -3.05 5.40 23.28
N LEU A 183 -4.11 4.60 23.30
CA LEU A 183 -4.96 4.32 22.13
C LEU A 183 -5.67 5.57 21.59
N LEU A 184 -6.23 6.41 22.47
CA LEU A 184 -6.82 7.69 22.09
C LEU A 184 -5.77 8.69 21.57
N SER A 185 -4.54 8.65 22.11
CA SER A 185 -3.42 9.45 21.62
C SER A 185 -3.01 9.04 20.21
N GLU A 186 -2.82 7.74 19.94
CA GLU A 186 -2.50 7.21 18.61
C GLU A 186 -3.58 7.60 17.58
N ILE A 187 -4.84 7.31 17.89
CA ILE A 187 -6.00 7.68 17.06
C ILE A 187 -6.05 9.21 16.83
N GLY A 188 -5.75 10.00 17.86
CA GLY A 188 -5.74 11.47 17.84
C GLY A 188 -4.61 12.12 17.03
N LYS A 189 -3.58 11.37 16.60
CA LYS A 189 -2.52 11.89 15.69
C LYS A 189 -3.02 12.17 14.27
N HIS A 190 -4.23 11.72 13.93
CA HIS A 190 -4.81 11.79 12.59
C HIS A 190 -5.92 12.85 12.55
N THR A 191 -5.97 13.64 11.47
CA THR A 191 -7.00 14.66 11.31
C THR A 191 -8.38 14.02 11.15
N LYS A 192 -9.42 14.73 11.60
CA LYS A 192 -10.83 14.31 11.48
C LYS A 192 -11.16 12.98 12.19
N CYS A 193 -10.34 12.60 13.17
CA CYS A 193 -10.67 11.59 14.18
C CYS A 193 -12.10 11.74 14.71
N PRO A 194 -12.92 10.68 14.68
CA PRO A 194 -14.23 10.66 15.35
C PRO A 194 -14.10 10.89 16.86
N LYS A 195 -15.03 11.67 17.44
CA LYS A 195 -15.03 11.98 18.88
C LYS A 195 -15.30 10.78 19.78
N GLU A 196 -16.05 9.81 19.26
CA GLU A 196 -16.39 8.56 19.95
C GLU A 196 -15.76 7.38 19.20
N SER A 197 -14.45 7.19 19.37
CA SER A 197 -13.69 6.08 18.79
C SER A 197 -13.84 4.78 19.59
N LEU A 198 -14.02 4.88 20.91
CA LEU A 198 -14.02 3.77 21.86
C LEU A 198 -15.35 3.63 22.61
N GLU A 199 -15.58 2.44 23.18
CA GLU A 199 -16.58 2.18 24.21
C GLU A 199 -15.92 1.37 25.34
N ILE A 200 -16.30 1.63 26.58
CA ILE A 200 -15.76 0.94 27.77
C ILE A 200 -16.93 0.30 28.50
N LYS A 201 -16.81 -0.99 28.81
CA LYS A 201 -17.81 -1.77 29.56
C LYS A 201 -17.10 -2.52 30.67
N ASP A 202 -17.32 -2.10 31.91
CA ASP A 202 -16.57 -2.59 33.06
C ASP A 202 -15.05 -2.47 32.80
N ASN A 203 -14.35 -3.59 32.60
CA ASN A 203 -12.92 -3.60 32.29
C ASN A 203 -12.61 -3.64 30.78
N GLU A 204 -13.58 -3.98 29.94
CA GLU A 204 -13.40 -4.20 28.52
C GLU A 204 -13.33 -2.88 27.74
N ILE A 205 -12.33 -2.73 26.87
CA ILE A 205 -12.20 -1.61 25.92
C ILE A 205 -12.49 -2.12 24.51
N TYR A 206 -13.43 -1.45 23.83
CA TYR A 206 -13.85 -1.76 22.47
C TYR A 206 -13.51 -0.64 21.49
N ILE A 207 -13.02 -0.97 20.30
CA ILE A 207 -12.89 -0.03 19.17
C ILE A 207 -14.14 -0.09 18.31
N LYS A 208 -14.86 1.03 18.14
CA LYS A 208 -16.12 1.09 17.38
C LYS A 208 -15.91 0.96 15.86
N SER A 209 -16.83 0.30 15.17
CA SER A 209 -16.74 -0.02 13.73
C SER A 209 -16.93 1.17 12.78
N ASN A 210 -17.61 2.21 13.25
CA ASN A 210 -17.84 3.46 12.54
C ASN A 210 -16.64 4.42 12.58
N ILE A 211 -15.57 4.12 13.34
CA ILE A 211 -14.39 4.99 13.41
C ILE A 211 -13.76 5.22 12.02
N PHE A 212 -13.85 4.22 11.14
CA PHE A 212 -13.38 4.26 9.75
C PHE A 212 -14.53 4.47 8.74
N ASP A 213 -15.56 5.25 9.07
CA ASP A 213 -16.55 5.73 8.09
C ASP A 213 -16.23 7.13 7.54
N GLU A 214 -15.35 7.88 8.21
CA GLU A 214 -14.84 9.17 7.74
C GLU A 214 -13.62 8.95 6.81
N ILE A 215 -13.76 9.38 5.55
CA ILE A 215 -12.71 9.20 4.54
C ILE A 215 -11.49 10.09 4.82
N GLU A 216 -11.70 11.30 5.36
CA GLU A 216 -10.60 12.21 5.69
C GLU A 216 -9.72 11.64 6.82
N PHE A 217 -10.32 10.89 7.75
CA PHE A 217 -9.60 10.18 8.82
C PHE A 217 -8.76 9.02 8.25
N ILE A 218 -9.34 8.16 7.42
CA ILE A 218 -8.60 7.07 6.75
C ILE A 218 -7.44 7.65 5.92
N ASN A 219 -7.71 8.69 5.14
CA ASN A 219 -6.69 9.35 4.31
C ASN A 219 -5.57 9.96 5.17
N SER A 220 -5.89 10.53 6.34
CA SER A 220 -4.88 10.98 7.32
C SER A 220 -4.07 9.84 7.95
N ILE A 221 -4.59 8.61 7.99
CA ILE A 221 -3.81 7.42 8.36
C ILE A 221 -2.81 7.12 7.24
N VAL A 222 -3.28 6.94 6.00
CA VAL A 222 -2.41 6.62 4.86
C VAL A 222 -1.28 7.64 4.71
N ARG A 223 -1.57 8.95 4.79
CA ARG A 223 -0.56 10.02 4.71
C ARG A 223 0.45 9.99 5.85
N ASN A 224 0.00 9.82 7.10
CA ASN A 224 0.90 9.77 8.26
C ASN A 224 1.82 8.54 8.17
N THR A 225 1.27 7.35 7.92
CA THR A 225 2.06 6.11 7.84
C THR A 225 3.00 6.15 6.62
N SER A 226 2.54 6.63 5.46
CA SER A 226 3.40 6.79 4.27
C SER A 226 4.59 7.72 4.55
N MET A 227 4.40 8.81 5.29
CA MET A 227 5.46 9.77 5.67
C MET A 227 6.49 9.19 6.66
N VAL A 228 6.09 8.25 7.51
CA VAL A 228 7.06 7.49 8.34
C VAL A 228 7.78 6.47 7.46
N GLU A 229 7.04 5.79 6.60
CA GLU A 229 7.54 4.71 5.76
C GLU A 229 8.54 5.13 4.68
N TYR A 230 8.37 6.34 4.16
CA TYR A 230 9.29 6.92 3.19
C TYR A 230 10.68 7.20 3.79
N ARG A 231 10.78 7.28 5.12
CA ARG A 231 12.08 7.39 5.81
C ARG A 231 12.92 6.15 5.62
N ILE A 232 12.35 4.97 5.35
CA ILE A 232 13.15 3.75 5.11
C ILE A 232 13.89 3.81 3.75
N PHE A 233 13.75 4.88 2.96
CA PHE A 233 14.68 5.23 1.89
C PHE A 233 16.01 5.85 2.39
N GLU A 234 16.13 6.11 3.70
CA GLU A 234 17.38 6.15 4.46
C GLU A 234 18.10 4.81 4.36
N VAL A 235 18.93 4.65 3.32
CA VAL A 235 19.91 3.55 3.31
C VAL A 235 20.92 3.83 4.42
N SER A 236 20.90 3.00 5.45
CA SER A 236 21.98 2.95 6.44
C SER A 236 23.26 2.47 5.77
N ASN A 237 24.42 3.02 6.16
CA ASN A 237 25.73 2.53 5.74
C ASN A 237 26.13 1.23 6.47
N SER A 238 25.16 0.37 6.80
CA SER A 238 25.35 -0.92 7.49
C SER A 238 25.20 -2.07 6.50
N ASP A 239 25.95 -3.15 6.70
CA ASP A 239 25.90 -4.35 5.85
C ASP A 239 24.61 -5.19 6.04
N ASP A 240 23.70 -4.77 6.91
CA ASP A 240 22.35 -5.32 7.04
C ASP A 240 21.47 -4.90 5.85
N LEU A 241 20.61 -5.81 5.36
CA LEU A 241 19.63 -5.51 4.30
C LEU A 241 18.22 -5.20 4.87
N PRO A 242 17.85 -3.93 5.09
CA PRO A 242 16.45 -3.52 5.17
C PRO A 242 15.93 -2.97 3.83
N SER A 243 14.66 -3.23 3.53
CA SER A 243 13.73 -2.56 2.57
C SER A 243 14.13 -2.28 1.10
N VAL A 244 15.37 -2.57 0.68
CA VAL A 244 15.93 -2.67 -0.69
C VAL A 244 14.88 -2.46 -1.80
N ASP A 245 13.93 -3.38 -1.89
CA ASP A 245 12.94 -3.52 -2.97
C ASP A 245 12.15 -2.27 -3.34
N ARG A 246 11.81 -1.38 -2.40
CA ARG A 246 10.98 -0.21 -2.73
C ARG A 246 11.75 0.94 -3.33
N LYS A 247 13.03 1.10 -2.97
CA LYS A 247 13.92 2.06 -3.61
C LYS A 247 14.16 1.64 -5.06
N PHE A 248 14.38 0.33 -5.27
CA PHE A 248 14.40 -0.25 -6.61
C PHE A 248 13.06 -0.11 -7.33
N SER A 249 11.91 -0.22 -6.67
CA SER A 249 10.60 -0.02 -7.31
C SER A 249 10.38 1.41 -7.81
N LEU A 250 10.88 2.43 -7.09
CA LEU A 250 10.80 3.83 -7.53
C LEU A 250 11.79 4.13 -8.67
N VAL A 251 13.01 3.58 -8.60
CA VAL A 251 13.98 3.62 -9.73
C VAL A 251 13.41 2.91 -10.97
N ASP A 252 12.83 1.73 -10.80
CA ASP A 252 12.20 0.92 -11.85
C ASP A 252 10.99 1.65 -12.47
N LEU A 253 10.25 2.44 -11.68
CA LEU A 253 9.18 3.30 -12.16
C LEU A 253 9.72 4.42 -13.06
N PHE A 254 10.81 5.08 -12.67
CA PHE A 254 11.42 6.16 -13.45
C PHE A 254 12.08 5.62 -14.73
N CYS A 255 12.78 4.49 -14.65
CA CYS A 255 13.34 3.79 -15.80
C CYS A 255 12.24 3.35 -16.79
N LYS A 256 11.13 2.76 -16.33
CA LYS A 256 9.99 2.38 -17.19
C LYS A 256 9.16 3.56 -17.68
N ALA A 257 9.26 4.72 -17.03
CA ALA A 257 8.78 5.98 -17.57
C ALA A 257 9.66 6.53 -18.71
N GLY A 258 10.79 5.90 -19.01
CA GLY A 258 11.68 6.28 -20.12
C GLY A 258 12.79 7.27 -19.75
N THR A 259 13.06 7.49 -18.46
CA THR A 259 14.23 8.26 -18.01
C THR A 259 15.44 7.35 -17.79
N LEU A 260 16.63 7.93 -17.67
CA LEU A 260 17.87 7.19 -17.43
C LEU A 260 18.12 6.82 -15.96
N VAL A 261 17.19 7.17 -15.04
CA VAL A 261 17.38 7.01 -13.60
C VAL A 261 17.70 5.57 -13.24
N ASN A 262 18.84 5.38 -12.58
CA ASN A 262 19.28 4.11 -12.01
C ASN A 262 19.57 4.18 -10.51
N THR A 263 19.51 5.38 -9.92
CA THR A 263 19.76 5.60 -8.48
C THR A 263 18.92 6.75 -7.94
N ILE A 264 18.73 6.74 -6.62
CA ILE A 264 18.10 7.83 -5.88
C ILE A 264 19.00 8.11 -4.68
N MET A 265 19.44 9.36 -4.57
CA MET A 265 20.34 9.84 -3.52
C MET A 265 19.53 10.61 -2.48
N ARG A 266 19.80 10.37 -1.20
CA ARG A 266 19.25 11.17 -0.10
C ARG A 266 20.23 12.30 0.21
N VAL A 267 19.76 13.54 0.25
CA VAL A 267 20.57 14.71 0.60
C VAL A 267 19.92 15.46 1.75
N PRO A 268 20.65 15.72 2.86
CA PRO A 268 20.14 16.55 3.95
C PRO A 268 19.98 18.01 3.49
N CYS A 269 18.92 18.66 3.95
CA CYS A 269 18.67 20.08 3.73
C CYS A 269 19.10 20.93 4.93
N SER A 270 19.42 22.18 4.66
CA SER A 270 19.85 23.15 5.66
C SER A 270 18.75 23.50 6.68
N ASP A 271 19.05 23.39 7.97
CA ASP A 271 18.14 23.80 9.06
C ASP A 271 17.78 25.29 9.01
N ALA A 272 18.70 26.13 8.50
CA ALA A 272 18.50 27.57 8.36
C ALA A 272 17.43 27.93 7.31
N ILE A 273 17.28 27.10 6.28
CA ILE A 273 16.42 27.36 5.12
C ILE A 273 15.04 26.71 5.29
N ARG A 274 14.92 25.64 6.09
CA ARG A 274 13.67 24.88 6.29
C ARG A 274 13.30 24.63 7.78
N PRO A 275 13.13 25.68 8.61
CA PRO A 275 12.87 25.53 10.06
C PRO A 275 11.57 24.78 10.43
N LYS A 276 10.58 24.66 9.53
CA LYS A 276 9.34 23.89 9.79
C LYS A 276 9.58 22.38 9.92
N PHE A 277 10.67 21.86 9.36
CA PHE A 277 11.01 20.43 9.30
C PHE A 277 11.48 19.90 10.66
N VAL A 278 12.02 20.80 11.50
CA VAL A 278 12.55 20.54 12.85
C VAL A 278 11.54 19.85 13.78
N THR A 279 10.24 20.05 13.58
CA THR A 279 9.19 19.47 14.46
C THR A 279 8.85 18.00 14.20
N LYS A 280 9.35 17.39 13.10
CA LYS A 280 8.97 16.00 12.73
C LYS A 280 10.12 15.07 12.34
N GLY A 281 11.35 15.56 12.23
CA GLY A 281 12.56 14.73 12.21
C GLY A 281 12.92 14.07 10.87
N GLU A 282 12.28 14.44 9.76
CA GLU A 282 12.80 14.16 8.41
C GLU A 282 13.31 15.50 7.85
N LYS A 283 14.57 15.53 7.39
CA LYS A 283 15.29 16.74 6.96
C LYS A 283 15.90 16.62 5.56
N SER A 284 15.58 15.58 4.82
CA SER A 284 16.19 15.31 3.52
C SER A 284 15.21 15.42 2.35
N ILE A 285 15.81 15.51 1.18
CA ILE A 285 15.16 15.34 -0.12
C ILE A 285 15.75 14.13 -0.83
N LEU A 286 14.97 13.50 -1.70
CA LEU A 286 15.46 12.45 -2.59
C LEU A 286 15.71 13.00 -3.99
N ILE A 287 16.97 12.97 -4.42
CA ILE A 287 17.41 13.36 -5.76
C ILE A 287 17.53 12.10 -6.62
N PRO A 288 16.60 11.86 -7.56
CA PRO A 288 16.79 10.84 -8.59
C PRO A 288 17.87 11.23 -9.60
N GLY A 289 18.59 10.25 -10.10
CA GLY A 289 19.58 10.47 -11.15
C GLY A 289 20.21 9.19 -11.68
N SER A 290 21.26 9.38 -12.47
CA SER A 290 21.98 8.31 -13.16
C SER A 290 23.44 8.34 -12.74
N ASN A 291 23.94 7.23 -12.20
CA ASN A 291 25.36 7.02 -11.92
C ASN A 291 25.86 5.82 -12.74
N TYR A 292 26.85 6.05 -13.60
CA TYR A 292 27.44 5.04 -14.49
C TYR A 292 28.92 4.74 -14.14
N GLY A 293 29.25 4.74 -12.85
CA GLY A 293 30.61 4.46 -12.37
C GLY A 293 31.56 5.68 -12.42
N SER A 294 31.00 6.88 -12.56
CA SER A 294 31.71 8.15 -12.42
C SER A 294 31.33 8.82 -11.11
N ASP A 295 32.23 9.58 -10.51
CA ASP A 295 31.98 10.45 -9.34
C ASP A 295 30.84 11.48 -9.51
N LYS A 296 30.30 11.65 -10.73
CA LYS A 296 29.25 12.60 -11.05
C LYS A 296 27.90 11.91 -11.15
N LEU A 297 26.93 12.39 -10.36
CA LEU A 297 25.52 12.06 -10.55
C LEU A 297 24.94 12.91 -11.68
N ILE A 298 24.39 12.27 -12.70
CA ILE A 298 23.60 12.95 -13.73
C ILE A 298 22.17 13.08 -13.19
N ILE A 299 21.81 14.26 -12.72
CA ILE A 299 20.47 14.58 -12.24
C ILE A 299 19.47 14.74 -13.41
N LEU A 300 18.17 14.63 -13.10
CA LEU A 300 17.11 14.84 -14.09
C LEU A 300 17.16 16.24 -14.70
N LYS A 301 16.88 16.31 -16.00
CA LYS A 301 16.51 17.56 -16.67
C LYS A 301 15.08 17.97 -16.33
N ARG A 302 14.76 19.24 -16.55
CA ARG A 302 13.40 19.78 -16.35
C ARG A 302 12.34 18.99 -17.12
N GLU A 303 12.60 18.64 -18.37
CA GLU A 303 11.64 17.93 -19.22
C GLU A 303 11.35 16.50 -18.73
N GLU A 304 12.35 15.86 -18.10
CA GLU A 304 12.21 14.54 -17.48
C GLU A 304 11.41 14.62 -16.17
N ALA A 305 11.69 15.63 -15.33
CA ALA A 305 10.92 15.91 -14.12
C ALA A 305 9.44 16.26 -14.46
N ASP A 306 9.21 17.12 -15.45
CA ASP A 306 7.88 17.48 -15.96
C ASP A 306 7.14 16.30 -16.60
N HIS A 307 7.85 15.29 -17.11
CA HIS A 307 7.24 14.04 -17.59
C HIS A 307 6.86 13.12 -16.43
N LEU A 308 7.74 12.95 -15.44
CA LEU A 308 7.47 12.16 -14.24
C LEU A 308 6.33 12.75 -13.39
N ASN A 309 6.26 14.08 -13.22
CA ASN A 309 5.15 14.76 -12.54
C ASN A 309 3.79 14.49 -13.21
N LYS A 310 3.74 14.36 -14.54
CA LYS A 310 2.51 13.95 -15.26
C LYS A 310 2.09 12.51 -14.97
N ILE A 311 3.03 11.60 -14.68
CA ILE A 311 2.73 10.21 -14.28
C ILE A 311 2.18 10.16 -12.85
N PHE A 312 2.72 11.00 -11.95
CA PHE A 312 2.19 11.16 -10.59
C PHE A 312 0.83 11.87 -10.59
N GLY A 313 0.61 12.82 -11.51
CA GLY A 313 -0.58 13.66 -11.56
C GLY A 313 -0.50 14.89 -10.65
N MET A 314 0.69 15.21 -10.13
CA MET A 314 1.01 16.39 -9.33
C MET A 314 2.52 16.64 -9.36
N ASP A 315 2.95 17.82 -8.91
CA ASP A 315 4.36 18.22 -8.86
C ASP A 315 5.09 17.56 -7.67
N VAL A 316 5.54 16.33 -7.89
CA VAL A 316 6.33 15.52 -6.94
C VAL A 316 7.80 15.93 -6.98
N LEU A 317 8.34 16.15 -8.17
CA LEU A 317 9.71 16.57 -8.43
C LEU A 317 9.72 18.08 -8.66
N ASN A 318 10.15 18.83 -7.65
CA ASN A 318 10.25 20.29 -7.72
C ASN A 318 11.73 20.71 -7.74
N ASN A 319 12.05 21.87 -8.31
CA ASN A 319 13.40 22.42 -8.17
C ASN A 319 13.65 22.77 -6.70
N MET A 320 14.65 22.13 -6.09
CA MET A 320 15.04 22.26 -4.70
C MET A 320 16.50 22.68 -4.53
N GLU A 321 17.09 23.28 -5.57
CA GLU A 321 18.46 23.80 -5.58
C GLU A 321 18.75 24.70 -4.37
N ASP A 322 17.83 25.62 -4.04
CA ASP A 322 17.96 26.56 -2.91
C ASP A 322 17.87 25.90 -1.52
N TYR A 323 17.54 24.62 -1.40
CA TYR A 323 17.40 23.90 -0.11
C TYR A 323 18.62 23.03 0.24
N ILE A 324 19.62 22.97 -0.62
CA ILE A 324 20.86 22.19 -0.45
C ILE A 324 21.99 23.16 -0.10
N ASP A 325 22.74 22.89 0.96
CA ASP A 325 23.92 23.69 1.30
C ASP A 325 25.01 23.58 0.21
N ASP A 326 25.72 24.68 -0.07
CA ASP A 326 26.75 24.74 -1.13
C ASP A 326 27.85 23.68 -0.95
N ASP A 327 28.22 23.36 0.31
CA ASP A 327 29.16 22.29 0.63
C ASP A 327 28.65 20.92 0.15
N ALA A 328 27.40 20.57 0.49
CA ALA A 328 26.77 19.33 0.05
C ALA A 328 26.61 19.28 -1.48
N ARG A 329 26.30 20.41 -2.12
CA ARG A 329 26.22 20.52 -3.58
C ARG A 329 27.58 20.30 -4.25
N SER A 330 28.65 20.85 -3.68
CA SER A 330 30.03 20.72 -4.13
C SER A 330 30.56 19.29 -3.98
N ASP A 331 30.42 18.71 -2.79
CA ASP A 331 30.87 17.35 -2.46
C ASP A 331 30.21 16.30 -3.37
N LEU A 332 28.90 16.45 -3.61
CA LEU A 332 28.11 15.57 -4.46
C LEU A 332 28.25 15.89 -5.97
N LYS A 333 29.06 16.89 -6.33
CA LYS A 333 29.37 17.33 -7.70
C LYS A 333 28.10 17.54 -8.55
N LEU A 334 27.04 18.07 -7.93
CA LEU A 334 25.72 18.21 -8.55
C LEU A 334 25.76 19.28 -9.66
N THR A 335 25.48 18.86 -10.89
CA THR A 335 25.55 19.72 -12.08
C THR A 335 24.28 19.60 -12.92
N GLY A 336 23.65 20.73 -13.24
CA GLY A 336 22.42 20.81 -14.03
C GLY A 336 21.69 22.15 -13.87
N GLU A 337 20.66 22.38 -14.69
CA GLU A 337 19.77 23.55 -14.62
C GLU A 337 18.62 23.30 -13.64
N GLY A 338 18.93 23.39 -12.34
CA GLY A 338 18.03 23.04 -11.24
C GLY A 338 18.24 21.62 -10.71
N ILE A 339 17.79 21.39 -9.49
CA ILE A 339 17.89 20.10 -8.78
C ILE A 339 16.48 19.60 -8.48
N TYR A 340 15.94 18.77 -9.38
CA TYR A 340 14.58 18.24 -9.29
C TYR A 340 14.51 17.07 -8.31
N ALA A 341 13.90 17.29 -7.14
CA ALA A 341 13.93 16.34 -6.03
C ALA A 341 12.54 16.12 -5.41
N ILE A 342 12.41 15.03 -4.64
CA ILE A 342 11.18 14.66 -3.92
C ILE A 342 11.28 15.14 -2.47
N ASP A 343 10.30 15.93 -2.04
CA ASP A 343 10.16 16.36 -0.64
C ASP A 343 9.49 15.27 0.19
N CYS A 344 10.25 14.71 1.14
CA CYS A 344 9.84 13.56 1.94
C CYS A 344 9.04 13.96 3.19
N ALA A 345 9.07 15.23 3.60
CA ALA A 345 8.25 15.71 4.71
C ALA A 345 6.89 16.20 4.24
N ASP A 346 6.75 16.52 2.95
CA ASP A 346 5.44 16.74 2.35
C ASP A 346 4.67 15.40 2.28
N ARG A 347 3.57 15.37 3.02
CA ARG A 347 2.71 14.19 3.17
C ARG A 347 1.93 13.85 1.91
N ASP A 348 1.68 14.84 1.07
CA ASP A 348 0.86 14.71 -0.13
C ASP A 348 1.71 14.19 -1.29
N ILE A 349 2.93 14.72 -1.43
CA ILE A 349 3.98 14.16 -2.30
C ILE A 349 4.28 12.72 -1.90
N THR A 350 4.55 12.46 -0.62
CA THR A 350 4.91 11.12 -0.14
C THR A 350 3.80 10.09 -0.35
N TYR A 351 2.55 10.45 -0.01
CA TYR A 351 1.37 9.64 -0.31
C TYR A 351 1.20 9.39 -1.81
N CYS A 352 1.45 10.40 -2.67
CA CYS A 352 1.36 10.25 -4.11
C CYS A 352 2.40 9.25 -4.64
N VAL A 353 3.67 9.39 -4.24
CA VAL A 353 4.75 8.50 -4.69
C VAL A 353 4.48 7.05 -4.29
N MET A 354 4.17 6.81 -3.02
CA MET A 354 3.88 5.46 -2.51
C MET A 354 2.70 4.83 -3.24
N ASN A 355 1.58 5.55 -3.39
CA ASN A 355 0.42 5.04 -4.12
C ASN A 355 0.75 4.78 -5.60
N LYS A 356 1.53 5.64 -6.26
CA LYS A 356 1.86 5.46 -7.69
C LYS A 356 2.75 4.24 -7.92
N VAL A 357 3.72 3.99 -7.04
CA VAL A 357 4.54 2.77 -7.06
C VAL A 357 3.66 1.53 -6.90
N ILE A 358 2.77 1.52 -5.90
CA ILE A 358 1.84 0.41 -5.62
C ILE A 358 0.88 0.17 -6.80
N GLU A 359 0.21 1.20 -7.32
CA GLU A 359 -0.72 1.12 -8.46
C GLU A 359 -0.04 0.59 -9.74
N SER A 360 1.22 1.01 -9.97
CA SER A 360 2.02 0.62 -11.13
C SER A 360 2.67 -0.77 -11.00
N SER A 361 2.62 -1.39 -9.81
CA SER A 361 3.31 -2.65 -9.52
C SER A 361 2.51 -3.91 -9.85
N VAL A 362 3.25 -4.98 -10.11
CA VAL A 362 2.85 -6.38 -9.99
C VAL A 362 3.64 -7.06 -8.87
N ILE A 363 3.07 -8.11 -8.28
CA ILE A 363 3.80 -9.05 -7.42
C ILE A 363 4.63 -9.97 -8.31
N ASN A 364 5.91 -10.15 -8.00
CA ASN A 364 6.79 -11.07 -8.73
C ASN A 364 6.94 -12.44 -8.03
N LYS A 365 7.67 -13.37 -8.66
CA LYS A 365 7.92 -14.73 -8.16
C LYS A 365 8.57 -14.77 -6.76
N ASP A 366 9.30 -13.71 -6.39
CA ASP A 366 10.02 -13.58 -5.12
C ASP A 366 9.15 -12.86 -4.07
N HIS A 367 7.86 -12.64 -4.39
CA HIS A 367 6.83 -11.97 -3.58
C HIS A 367 7.13 -10.48 -3.31
N LYS A 368 7.89 -9.84 -4.20
CA LYS A 368 8.27 -8.42 -4.14
C LYS A 368 7.49 -7.60 -5.17
N LEU A 369 7.48 -6.28 -5.01
CA LEU A 369 6.97 -5.37 -6.05
C LEU A 369 7.92 -5.36 -7.26
N SER A 370 7.35 -5.27 -8.45
CA SER A 370 8.05 -4.92 -9.68
C SER A 370 7.10 -4.11 -10.56
N ILE A 371 7.58 -3.06 -11.21
CA ILE A 371 6.70 -2.17 -11.98
C ILE A 371 6.28 -2.85 -13.29
N ASP A 372 5.00 -2.82 -13.64
CA ASP A 372 4.51 -3.31 -14.93
C ASP A 372 4.62 -2.20 -15.98
N PRO A 373 5.46 -2.33 -17.03
CA PRO A 373 5.56 -1.31 -18.08
C PRO A 373 4.22 -0.99 -18.75
N ALA A 374 3.25 -1.92 -18.74
CA ALA A 374 1.91 -1.68 -19.27
C ALA A 374 1.07 -0.70 -18.44
N ARG A 375 1.54 -0.26 -17.27
CA ARG A 375 0.88 0.68 -16.36
C ARG A 375 1.56 2.05 -16.29
N VAL A 376 2.74 2.19 -16.89
CA VAL A 376 3.56 3.41 -16.84
C VAL A 376 3.61 4.03 -18.23
N PRO A 377 3.09 5.25 -18.43
CA PRO A 377 3.24 5.97 -19.68
C PRO A 377 4.72 6.32 -19.93
N ALA A 378 5.37 5.62 -20.85
CA ALA A 378 6.74 5.91 -21.23
C ALA A 378 6.86 7.26 -21.97
N MET A 379 7.96 7.97 -21.74
CA MET A 379 8.32 9.18 -22.46
C MET A 379 8.48 8.84 -23.94
N LYS A 380 7.87 9.63 -24.82
CA LYS A 380 8.10 9.48 -26.26
C LYS A 380 9.56 9.83 -26.56
N PRO A 381 10.28 9.05 -27.38
CA PRO A 381 11.59 9.47 -27.86
C PRO A 381 11.44 10.85 -28.51
N GLN A 382 12.23 11.83 -28.04
CA GLN A 382 12.36 13.09 -28.75
C GLN A 382 12.95 12.75 -30.11
N THR A 383 12.12 12.80 -31.15
CA THR A 383 12.60 12.66 -32.52
C THR A 383 13.37 13.93 -32.78
N LEU A 384 14.71 13.86 -32.70
CA LEU A 384 15.58 14.84 -33.30
C LEU A 384 15.22 14.86 -34.78
N ALA A 385 14.40 15.84 -35.17
CA ALA A 385 14.19 16.15 -36.57
C ALA A 385 15.58 16.35 -37.17
N PRO A 386 15.92 15.73 -38.32
CA PRO A 386 17.17 16.02 -38.98
C PRO A 386 17.25 17.53 -39.16
N SER A 387 18.29 18.16 -38.62
CA SER A 387 18.59 19.53 -38.96
C SER A 387 18.85 19.56 -40.46
N GLU A 388 17.90 20.09 -41.23
CA GLU A 388 18.14 20.52 -42.61
C GLU A 388 19.10 21.71 -42.57
N GLU A 389 20.36 21.39 -42.26
CA GLU A 389 21.48 22.27 -42.46
C GLU A 389 21.59 22.46 -43.98
N LYS A 390 21.03 23.58 -44.44
CA LYS A 390 21.08 24.00 -45.85
C LYS A 390 22.52 24.31 -46.22
N VAL A 391 23.29 23.27 -46.52
CA VAL A 391 24.59 23.38 -47.19
C VAL A 391 24.32 23.90 -48.59
N GLY A 392 24.43 25.22 -48.74
CA GLY A 392 24.39 25.87 -50.04
C GLY A 392 25.49 25.28 -50.92
N THR A 393 25.09 24.70 -52.04
CA THR A 393 25.98 24.35 -53.15
C THR A 393 25.46 25.04 -54.39
N ASP A 394 26.21 26.04 -54.85
CA ASP A 394 25.90 26.77 -56.08
C ASP A 394 25.94 25.82 -57.28
N GLY A 395 25.02 26.03 -58.22
CA GLY A 395 24.99 25.29 -59.49
C GLY A 395 26.16 25.66 -60.43
N PRO A 396 26.23 25.02 -61.61
CA PRO A 396 25.24 25.41 -62.63
C PRO A 396 24.73 24.31 -63.60
N SER A 397 23.48 24.51 -64.02
CA SER A 397 22.94 24.43 -65.41
C SER A 397 23.03 23.14 -66.26
N ALA A 398 21.84 22.57 -66.54
CA ALA A 398 21.31 22.07 -67.85
C ALA A 398 20.13 21.11 -67.55
N ASP A 399 18.85 21.45 -67.74
CA ASP A 399 18.05 21.70 -68.97
C ASP A 399 17.49 20.41 -69.65
N SER A 400 16.31 20.54 -70.25
CA SER A 400 15.34 19.52 -70.74
C SER A 400 14.57 18.74 -69.65
N GLY A 401 13.24 18.56 -69.74
CA GLY A 401 12.24 19.19 -70.63
C GLY A 401 10.92 18.42 -70.71
N PHE A 402 9.77 19.12 -70.56
CA PHE A 402 8.38 18.69 -70.84
C PHE A 402 7.83 17.43 -70.10
N GLY A 403 6.56 17.38 -69.64
CA GLY A 403 5.50 18.39 -69.59
C GLY A 403 4.11 17.74 -69.34
N GLY A 404 3.09 18.53 -68.94
CA GLY A 404 1.67 18.13 -69.04
C GLY A 404 0.86 18.16 -67.73
N SER A 405 -0.17 19.02 -67.69
CA SER A 405 -1.06 19.29 -66.54
C SER A 405 -2.29 18.34 -66.45
N PRO A 406 -3.05 18.32 -65.33
CA PRO A 406 -3.98 17.23 -64.99
C PRO A 406 -5.45 17.52 -65.36
N LYS A 407 -6.31 16.49 -65.34
CA LYS A 407 -7.78 16.65 -65.29
C LYS A 407 -8.51 15.60 -64.44
N ASN A 408 -9.53 16.08 -63.74
CA ASN A 408 -10.52 15.30 -63.00
C ASN A 408 -11.39 14.42 -63.90
N SER A 409 -11.92 13.33 -63.36
CA SER A 409 -13.26 12.84 -63.73
C SER A 409 -13.94 12.20 -62.51
N ALA A 410 -15.25 12.40 -62.39
CA ALA A 410 -16.09 11.90 -61.31
C ALA A 410 -17.26 11.06 -61.88
N ILE A 411 -18.07 10.48 -60.99
CA ILE A 411 -19.44 9.95 -61.20
C ILE A 411 -19.56 8.46 -61.59
N GLY A 412 -20.46 7.75 -60.87
CA GLY A 412 -21.09 6.47 -61.27
C GLY A 412 -21.08 5.40 -60.17
N LYS A 413 -22.01 5.39 -59.18
CA LYS A 413 -23.28 4.61 -59.20
C LYS A 413 -23.09 3.20 -59.81
N SER A 414 -23.31 2.07 -59.12
CA SER A 414 -24.36 1.72 -58.13
C SER A 414 -23.98 0.39 -57.41
N HIS A 415 -24.78 -0.39 -56.64
CA HIS A 415 -26.24 -0.42 -56.41
C HIS A 415 -26.65 -1.01 -55.02
N THR A 416 -27.69 -1.84 -54.98
CA THR A 416 -28.36 -2.58 -53.87
C THR A 416 -27.59 -3.81 -53.36
N GLY A 417 -27.78 -4.33 -52.13
CA GLY A 417 -28.66 -3.95 -51.03
C GLY A 417 -29.31 -5.16 -50.36
N ASN A 418 -29.35 -5.23 -49.02
CA ASN A 418 -30.39 -6.01 -48.33
C ASN A 418 -30.64 -5.51 -46.89
N SER A 419 -31.91 -5.48 -46.50
CA SER A 419 -32.40 -4.93 -45.23
C SER A 419 -32.81 -6.02 -44.25
N SER A 420 -32.77 -5.70 -42.94
CA SER A 420 -33.84 -5.90 -41.93
C SER A 420 -33.26 -6.28 -40.55
N LYS A 421 -33.86 -5.92 -39.39
CA LYS A 421 -34.98 -5.02 -39.07
C LYS A 421 -34.82 -4.53 -37.62
N PHE A 422 -35.16 -3.27 -37.33
CA PHE A 422 -35.35 -2.76 -35.97
C PHE A 422 -36.80 -2.98 -35.50
N LEU A 423 -36.99 -3.34 -34.23
CA LEU A 423 -38.11 -2.97 -33.34
C LEU A 423 -37.56 -3.10 -31.90
N ARG A 424 -37.10 -2.04 -31.22
CA ARG A 424 -37.80 -0.99 -30.44
C ARG A 424 -38.53 -1.47 -29.16
N PRO A 425 -38.43 -0.70 -28.04
CA PRO A 425 -39.02 -1.04 -26.74
C PRO A 425 -40.43 -0.45 -26.58
N ASP A 426 -41.20 -0.93 -25.59
CA ASP A 426 -42.31 -0.16 -25.01
C ASP A 426 -42.65 -0.55 -23.55
N TYR A 427 -43.45 0.32 -22.94
CA TYR A 427 -43.68 0.53 -21.49
C TYR A 427 -44.92 -0.19 -20.94
N TYR A 428 -44.94 -0.55 -19.65
CA TYR A 428 -46.07 -0.64 -18.67
C TYR A 428 -45.53 -1.31 -17.39
N GLY A 429 -45.92 -1.03 -16.15
CA GLY A 429 -46.84 -0.04 -15.56
C GLY A 429 -46.74 -0.09 -14.02
N GLU A 430 -47.33 0.86 -13.29
CA GLU A 430 -47.25 0.93 -11.81
C GLU A 430 -48.02 -0.18 -11.08
N GLY A 431 -47.62 -0.49 -9.85
CA GLY A 431 -48.39 -1.31 -8.90
C GLY A 431 -48.00 -1.02 -7.44
N LYS A 432 -48.90 -0.39 -6.68
CA LYS A 432 -48.79 -0.19 -5.21
C LYS A 432 -49.66 -1.21 -4.46
N GLY A 433 -49.23 -1.56 -3.24
CA GLY A 433 -49.95 -2.39 -2.27
C GLY A 433 -49.14 -3.63 -1.87
N GLY A 434 -49.02 -4.05 -0.61
CA GLY A 434 -49.60 -3.53 0.64
C GLY A 434 -50.29 -4.64 1.45
N GLY A 435 -49.97 -4.78 2.74
CA GLY A 435 -50.78 -5.55 3.70
C GLY A 435 -50.29 -6.96 4.11
N ASP A 436 -50.01 -7.08 5.41
CA ASP A 436 -50.45 -8.14 6.34
C ASP A 436 -49.95 -9.60 6.27
N ALA A 437 -49.00 -9.88 7.18
CA ALA A 437 -49.19 -10.68 8.41
C ALA A 437 -50.05 -11.97 8.43
N SER A 438 -49.42 -13.09 8.80
CA SER A 438 -49.90 -14.17 9.71
C SER A 438 -48.87 -15.31 9.68
N ALA A 439 -48.02 -15.55 10.69
CA ALA A 439 -48.30 -16.08 12.03
C ALA A 439 -48.65 -17.59 12.09
N LYS A 440 -47.93 -18.31 12.97
CA LYS A 440 -48.00 -19.71 13.47
C LYS A 440 -46.72 -20.50 13.16
N ASP A 441 -45.82 -20.81 14.09
CA ASP A 441 -45.84 -21.13 15.54
C ASP A 441 -46.11 -22.61 15.88
N SER A 442 -45.06 -23.27 16.38
CA SER A 442 -45.01 -24.50 17.20
C SER A 442 -43.53 -24.85 17.42
N GLY A 443 -42.99 -25.08 18.63
CA GLY A 443 -43.56 -25.04 19.98
C GLY A 443 -42.91 -26.11 20.88
N PHE A 444 -42.60 -25.77 22.14
CA PHE A 444 -42.02 -26.63 23.21
C PHE A 444 -40.56 -27.08 23.00
N GLY A 445 -39.68 -27.23 24.02
CA GLY A 445 -39.75 -27.24 25.49
C GLY A 445 -38.70 -28.26 25.99
N HIS A 446 -37.92 -28.15 27.07
CA HIS A 446 -37.99 -27.42 28.34
C HIS A 446 -36.57 -27.13 28.91
N SER A 447 -36.49 -26.21 29.89
CA SER A 447 -35.88 -26.33 31.25
C SER A 447 -34.79 -27.40 31.50
N SER A 448 -33.74 -27.22 32.32
CA SER A 448 -33.38 -26.22 33.34
C SER A 448 -32.02 -26.57 33.98
N ALA A 449 -31.25 -25.61 34.51
CA ALA A 449 -30.52 -25.73 35.81
C ALA A 449 -29.73 -24.45 36.17
N ARG A 450 -29.88 -23.98 37.42
CA ARG A 450 -28.88 -23.14 38.10
C ARG A 450 -27.86 -24.05 38.79
N SER A 451 -26.57 -23.73 38.69
CA SER A 451 -25.55 -24.20 39.65
C SER A 451 -24.47 -23.15 39.83
N SER A 452 -24.43 -22.53 41.01
CA SER A 452 -23.30 -21.72 41.49
C SER A 452 -22.27 -22.63 42.15
N ALA A 453 -21.02 -22.60 41.70
CA ALA A 453 -19.90 -23.19 42.44
C ALA A 453 -18.59 -22.42 42.17
N ARG A 454 -18.01 -21.83 43.23
CA ARG A 454 -16.59 -21.47 43.26
C ARG A 454 -15.78 -22.78 43.30
N SER A 455 -14.78 -22.93 42.43
CA SER A 455 -13.67 -23.84 42.68
C SER A 455 -12.37 -23.29 42.08
N SER A 456 -11.48 -22.89 42.97
CA SER A 456 -10.09 -22.53 42.70
C SER A 456 -9.26 -23.72 42.18
N PHE A 457 -8.11 -23.41 41.56
CA PHE A 457 -7.03 -24.31 41.13
C PHE A 457 -7.28 -25.18 39.87
N ASN A 458 -6.79 -24.70 38.73
CA ASN A 458 -5.54 -25.23 38.16
C ASN A 458 -5.00 -24.32 37.03
N LYS A 459 -3.92 -23.57 37.30
CA LYS A 459 -3.11 -22.92 36.25
C LYS A 459 -2.20 -23.98 35.63
N PRO A 460 -2.16 -24.16 34.29
CA PRO A 460 -1.05 -24.88 33.67
C PRO A 460 0.23 -24.04 33.81
N LYS A 461 1.29 -24.61 34.38
CA LYS A 461 2.61 -23.97 34.41
C LYS A 461 3.23 -24.01 33.01
N THR A 462 3.43 -22.84 32.40
CA THR A 462 4.39 -22.68 31.31
C THR A 462 5.80 -22.90 31.85
N ILE A 463 6.40 -24.05 31.52
CA ILE A 463 7.83 -24.30 31.73
C ILE A 463 8.49 -24.11 30.36
N PHE A 464 9.25 -23.04 30.20
CA PHE A 464 10.11 -22.86 29.03
C PHE A 464 11.56 -23.21 29.40
N ASN A 465 12.12 -24.20 28.71
CA ASN A 465 13.49 -24.63 28.92
C ASN A 465 14.47 -23.61 28.32
N GLN A 466 15.34 -23.05 29.16
CA GLN A 466 16.53 -22.36 28.67
C GLN A 466 17.46 -23.35 27.97
N SER A 467 17.90 -23.01 26.76
CA SER A 467 18.97 -23.72 26.05
C SER A 467 20.20 -22.83 25.96
N SER A 468 21.02 -22.85 27.00
CA SER A 468 22.32 -22.19 27.02
C SER A 468 23.31 -22.95 26.15
N ILE A 469 23.74 -22.37 25.01
CA ILE A 469 24.86 -22.87 24.22
C ILE A 469 25.89 -21.75 23.98
N SER A 470 27.13 -22.13 24.23
CA SER A 470 28.36 -21.33 24.20
C SER A 470 28.73 -20.72 22.84
N GLN A 471 29.42 -19.59 22.88
CA GLN A 471 30.27 -19.12 21.77
C GLN A 471 31.32 -20.18 21.39
N PRO A 472 31.77 -20.18 20.13
CA PRO A 472 33.22 -20.24 19.91
C PRO A 472 33.72 -19.24 18.85
N ASP A 473 34.80 -18.55 19.25
CA ASP A 473 35.97 -18.07 18.50
C ASP A 473 35.91 -17.64 17.01
N GLN A 474 36.58 -16.50 16.80
CA GLN A 474 36.97 -15.96 15.51
C GLN A 474 37.94 -16.90 14.76
N SER A 475 37.71 -17.07 13.44
CA SER A 475 38.79 -17.44 12.51
C SER A 475 38.54 -16.86 11.12
N SER A 476 39.58 -16.82 10.29
CA SER A 476 39.79 -15.72 9.33
C SER A 476 39.41 -15.98 7.87
N SER A 477 39.05 -14.87 7.22
CA SER A 477 39.19 -14.53 5.79
C SER A 477 39.34 -15.65 4.74
N LYS A 478 38.39 -15.68 3.79
CA LYS A 478 38.66 -16.16 2.42
C LYS A 478 37.90 -15.32 1.39
N LYS A 479 38.66 -14.63 0.53
CA LYS A 479 38.17 -13.89 -0.64
C LYS A 479 37.32 -14.81 -1.54
N ARG A 480 36.20 -14.32 -2.05
CA ARG A 480 35.58 -14.81 -3.28
C ARG A 480 35.26 -13.66 -4.23
N THR A 481 36.02 -13.62 -5.31
CA THR A 481 35.80 -12.78 -6.49
C THR A 481 34.44 -13.13 -7.11
N SER A 482 33.60 -12.13 -7.38
CA SER A 482 32.40 -12.30 -8.19
C SER A 482 32.65 -11.80 -9.61
N THR A 483 32.58 -12.71 -10.58
CA THR A 483 32.79 -12.40 -12.00
C THR A 483 31.50 -11.85 -12.61
N CYS A 484 31.59 -10.69 -13.24
CA CYS A 484 30.49 -10.09 -14.00
C CYS A 484 30.26 -10.85 -15.30
N CYS A 485 29.00 -11.13 -15.65
CA CYS A 485 28.58 -11.61 -16.96
C CYS A 485 27.40 -10.78 -17.47
N ILE A 486 27.69 -9.93 -18.44
CA ILE A 486 26.72 -9.20 -19.26
C ILE A 486 26.28 -10.10 -20.41
N LEU A 487 24.98 -10.10 -20.73
CA LEU A 487 24.42 -10.30 -22.08
C LEU A 487 23.08 -9.56 -22.18
#